data_AF-A0A9P8FFL5-F1
#
_entry.id   AF-A0A9P8FFL5-F1
#
_cell.length_a   1.000
_cell.length_b   1.000
_cell.length_c   1.000
_cell.angle_alpha   90.00
_cell.angle_beta   90.00
_cell.angle_gamma   90.00
#
_symmetry.space_group_name_H-M   'P 1'
#
loop_
_entity.id
_entity.type
_entity.pdbx_description
1 polymer ?
#
loop_
_entity_poly.entity_id
_entity_poly.type
_entity_poly.pdbx_seq_one_letter_code
_entity_poly.pdbx_strand_id
1 'polypeptide(L)'
;KCDVDNDNITRIKDVPEKAILGRIEGAWHDKVYFTRGPGPAAKNPDKVLLIDVNPLFPVQKIVPPPEQQLPNESRKFWNNVTEAILNKQYSRATSEKQELEERQRQKAADRKARNVEWSPRFFTGATTPAGIPELTEEGKKVLQGLQNGDYHLEESKETGA
;
A
#
# COMPACT_ATOMS: atom_id res chain seq x y z
N LYS A 1 -23.16 0.44 21.00
CA LYS A 1 -23.18 0.38 19.53
C LYS A 1 -22.60 1.70 19.04
N CYS A 2 -21.67 1.69 18.09
CA CYS A 2 -21.19 2.91 17.44
C CYS A 2 -22.29 3.41 16.50
N ASP A 3 -22.74 4.65 16.66
CA ASP A 3 -23.73 5.28 15.79
C ASP A 3 -22.98 6.10 14.74
N VAL A 4 -22.72 5.47 13.60
CA VAL A 4 -21.90 6.04 12.51
C VAL A 4 -22.60 7.22 11.84
N ASP A 5 -23.93 7.26 11.87
CA ASP A 5 -24.72 8.29 11.19
C ASP A 5 -24.73 9.63 11.97
N ASN A 6 -24.52 9.58 13.28
CA ASN A 6 -24.51 10.76 14.17
C ASN A 6 -23.11 11.09 14.74
N ASP A 7 -22.06 10.42 14.28
CA ASP A 7 -20.69 10.70 14.75
C ASP A 7 -20.14 11.99 14.12
N ASN A 8 -20.24 13.09 14.87
CA ASN A 8 -19.71 14.39 14.48
C ASN A 8 -18.29 14.66 15.01
N ILE A 9 -17.65 13.65 15.63
CA ILE A 9 -16.36 13.81 16.29
C ILE A 9 -15.23 13.46 15.31
N THR A 10 -14.54 14.49 14.81
CA THR A 10 -13.45 14.30 13.84
C THR A 10 -12.08 14.16 14.47
N ARG A 11 -11.91 14.54 15.75
CA ARG A 11 -10.62 14.50 16.45
C ARG A 11 -10.72 13.60 17.67
N ILE A 12 -9.73 12.72 17.83
CA ILE A 12 -9.65 11.76 18.95
C ILE A 12 -9.76 12.45 20.32
N LYS A 13 -9.20 13.66 20.46
CA LYS A 13 -9.23 14.43 21.71
C LYS A 13 -10.61 14.95 22.12
N ASP A 14 -11.54 15.06 21.16
CA ASP A 14 -12.89 15.57 21.39
C ASP A 14 -13.85 14.43 21.79
N VAL A 15 -13.38 13.17 21.77
CA VAL A 15 -14.15 12.00 22.21
C VAL A 15 -14.36 12.08 23.72
N PRO A 16 -15.61 12.10 24.20
CA PRO A 16 -15.90 12.11 25.63
C PRO A 16 -15.30 10.90 26.33
N GLU A 17 -14.69 11.10 27.50
CA GLU A 17 -14.00 10.01 28.23
C GLU A 17 -14.94 8.81 28.48
N LYS A 18 -16.19 9.06 28.84
CA LYS A 18 -17.25 8.04 29.02
C LYS A 18 -17.57 7.20 27.77
N ALA A 19 -17.23 7.71 26.58
CA ALA A 19 -17.43 7.02 25.30
C ALA A 19 -16.20 6.20 24.88
N ILE A 20 -15.07 6.35 25.57
CA ILE A 20 -13.84 5.59 25.30
C ILE A 20 -14.02 4.15 25.80
N LEU A 21 -14.04 3.21 24.86
CA LEU A 21 -14.19 1.77 25.16
C LEU A 21 -12.87 1.14 25.64
N GLY A 22 -11.74 1.73 25.25
CA GLY A 22 -10.41 1.29 25.64
C GLY A 22 -9.33 2.12 24.96
N ARG A 23 -8.09 1.89 25.37
CA ARG A 23 -6.90 2.59 24.89
C ARG A 23 -5.89 1.60 24.35
N ILE A 24 -5.27 1.94 23.24
CA ILE A 24 -4.13 1.22 22.68
C ILE A 24 -2.88 2.05 22.96
N GLU A 25 -1.86 1.45 23.58
CA GLU A 25 -0.62 2.12 23.97
C GLU A 25 0.60 1.24 23.74
N GLY A 26 1.80 1.82 23.83
CA GLY A 26 3.07 1.13 23.59
C GLY A 26 3.75 1.60 22.31
N ALA A 27 4.59 0.76 21.74
CA ALA A 27 5.38 1.05 20.56
C ALA A 27 5.05 0.08 19.44
N TRP A 28 4.69 0.62 18.27
CA TRP A 28 4.29 -0.16 17.10
C TRP A 28 5.39 -1.07 16.55
N HIS A 29 6.66 -0.80 16.88
CA HIS A 29 7.82 -1.60 16.49
C HIS A 29 8.30 -2.56 17.59
N ASP A 30 7.60 -2.64 18.72
CA ASP A 30 7.97 -3.46 19.88
C ASP A 30 6.69 -4.10 20.46
N LYS A 31 6.17 -3.60 21.58
CA LYS A 31 4.97 -4.14 22.23
C LYS A 31 3.85 -3.13 22.23
N VAL A 32 2.68 -3.60 21.81
CA VAL A 32 1.44 -2.84 21.85
C VAL A 32 0.50 -3.50 22.87
N TYR A 33 -0.10 -2.66 23.70
CA TYR A 33 -0.98 -3.06 24.78
C TYR A 33 -2.36 -2.45 24.58
N PHE A 34 -3.37 -3.16 25.06
CA PHE A 34 -4.74 -2.70 25.12
C PHE A 34 -5.21 -2.64 26.57
N THR A 35 -5.82 -1.53 26.95
CA THR A 35 -6.43 -1.35 28.26
C THR A 35 -7.90 -1.03 28.08
N ARG A 36 -8.78 -1.83 28.69
CA ARG A 36 -10.22 -1.64 28.59
C ARG A 36 -10.69 -0.50 29.49
N GLY A 37 -11.68 0.25 29.01
CA GLY A 37 -12.38 1.26 29.78
C GLY A 37 -11.88 2.70 29.56
N PRO A 38 -12.60 3.67 30.15
CA PRO A 38 -12.42 5.09 29.84
C PRO A 38 -11.21 5.72 30.55
N GLY A 39 -10.84 5.16 31.70
CA GLY A 39 -9.80 5.70 32.58
C GLY A 39 -8.37 5.66 32.00
N PRO A 40 -7.43 6.37 32.63
CA PRO A 40 -6.03 6.38 32.20
C PRO A 40 -5.42 4.97 32.26
N ALA A 41 -4.68 4.58 31.22
CA ALA A 41 -4.09 3.24 31.13
C ALA A 41 -3.15 2.92 32.31
N ALA A 42 -2.46 3.93 32.85
CA ALA A 42 -1.60 3.80 34.03
C ALA A 42 -2.34 3.46 35.34
N LYS A 43 -3.66 3.65 35.40
CA LYS A 43 -4.48 3.41 36.61
C LYS A 43 -5.36 2.16 36.50
N ASN A 44 -5.36 1.47 35.36
CA ASN A 44 -6.17 0.29 35.13
C ASN A 44 -5.29 -0.98 35.25
N PRO A 45 -5.64 -1.92 36.14
CA PRO A 45 -4.88 -3.16 36.32
C PRO A 45 -5.04 -4.13 35.13
N ASP A 46 -6.07 -3.95 34.30
CA ASP A 46 -6.41 -4.84 33.18
C ASP A 46 -5.65 -4.48 31.87
N LYS A 47 -4.34 -4.23 31.97
CA LYS A 47 -3.49 -4.00 30.79
C LYS A 47 -3.16 -5.33 30.12
N VAL A 48 -3.65 -5.51 28.89
CA VAL A 48 -3.47 -6.73 28.10
C VAL A 48 -2.42 -6.48 27.02
N LEU A 49 -1.45 -7.38 26.89
CA LEU A 49 -0.53 -7.39 25.74
C LEU A 49 -1.31 -7.79 24.48
N LEU A 50 -1.42 -6.88 23.51
CA LEU A 50 -2.15 -7.11 22.25
C LEU A 50 -1.26 -7.77 21.20
N ILE A 51 -0.04 -7.25 21.05
CA ILE A 51 0.96 -7.82 20.14
C ILE A 51 2.37 -7.52 20.65
N ASP A 52 3.24 -8.53 20.61
CA ASP A 52 4.69 -8.39 20.73
C ASP A 52 5.28 -8.64 19.34
N VAL A 53 5.90 -7.63 18.75
CA VAL A 53 6.42 -7.67 17.38
C VAL A 53 7.81 -8.34 17.34
N ASN A 54 8.56 -8.35 18.44
CA ASN A 54 9.93 -8.90 18.48
C ASN A 54 10.05 -10.36 18.02
N PRO A 55 9.16 -11.30 18.43
CA PRO A 55 9.25 -12.69 17.98
C PRO A 55 8.65 -12.91 16.58
N LEU A 56 8.02 -11.90 15.97
CA LEU A 56 7.33 -12.06 14.69
C LEU A 56 8.30 -11.88 13.53
N PHE A 57 8.29 -12.85 12.63
CA PHE A 57 9.06 -12.78 11.39
C PHE A 57 8.14 -12.36 10.23
N PRO A 58 8.54 -11.38 9.40
CA PRO A 58 7.80 -11.03 8.20
C PRO A 58 7.68 -12.23 7.26
N VAL A 59 6.47 -12.57 6.86
CA VAL A 59 6.24 -13.59 5.83
C VAL A 59 6.64 -13.01 4.47
N GLN A 60 7.51 -13.72 3.74
CA GLN A 60 7.94 -13.29 2.42
C GLN A 60 6.77 -13.35 1.43
N LYS A 61 6.65 -12.32 0.61
CA LYS A 61 5.67 -12.29 -0.48
C LYS A 61 6.11 -13.24 -1.59
N ILE A 62 5.20 -14.07 -2.07
CA ILE A 62 5.39 -14.83 -3.30
C ILE A 62 5.20 -13.87 -4.47
N VAL A 63 6.12 -13.92 -5.43
CA VAL A 63 6.18 -13.00 -6.56
C VAL A 63 6.55 -13.76 -7.84
N PRO A 64 6.10 -13.29 -9.03
CA PRO A 64 6.49 -13.89 -10.29
C PRO A 64 8.01 -13.85 -10.53
N PRO A 65 8.59 -14.83 -11.24
CA PRO A 65 9.94 -14.76 -11.77
C PRO A 65 10.15 -13.54 -12.68
N PRO A 66 11.37 -12.96 -12.77
CA PRO A 66 11.64 -11.78 -13.61
C PRO A 66 11.28 -11.93 -15.09
N GLU A 67 11.32 -13.16 -15.60
CA GLU A 67 11.03 -13.49 -17.00
C GLU A 67 9.53 -13.39 -17.30
N GLN A 68 8.68 -13.64 -16.29
CA GLN A 68 7.22 -13.55 -16.39
C GLN A 68 6.69 -12.16 -16.06
N GLN A 69 7.53 -11.28 -15.48
CA GLN A 69 7.12 -9.92 -15.17
C GLN A 69 7.09 -9.03 -16.41
N LEU A 70 6.06 -8.19 -16.49
CA LEU A 70 5.96 -7.14 -17.50
C LEU A 70 6.95 -5.99 -17.24
N PRO A 71 7.32 -5.22 -18.28
CA PRO A 71 8.27 -4.11 -18.14
C PRO A 71 7.87 -3.04 -17.12
N ASN A 72 6.57 -2.86 -16.87
CA ASN A 72 6.02 -1.87 -15.94
C ASN A 72 5.79 -2.42 -14.52
N GLU A 73 6.13 -3.68 -14.24
CA GLU A 73 6.07 -4.23 -12.88
C GLU A 73 7.26 -3.78 -12.04
N SER A 74 7.02 -3.39 -10.78
CA SER A 74 8.01 -2.66 -9.96
C SER A 74 9.39 -3.29 -9.89
N ARG A 75 9.51 -4.62 -9.75
CA ARG A 75 10.82 -5.28 -9.64
C ARG A 75 11.62 -5.18 -10.94
N LYS A 76 10.98 -5.43 -12.09
CA LYS A 76 11.61 -5.29 -13.41
C LYS A 76 11.85 -3.83 -13.78
N PHE A 77 10.87 -2.98 -13.51
CA PHE A 77 10.90 -1.56 -13.83
C PHE A 77 12.03 -0.82 -13.08
N TRP A 78 12.22 -1.12 -11.79
CA TRP A 78 13.27 -0.50 -10.97
C TRP A 78 14.58 -1.29 -10.91
N ASN A 79 14.72 -2.38 -11.67
CA ASN A 79 15.82 -3.34 -11.52
C ASN A 79 17.20 -2.68 -11.54
N ASN A 80 17.48 -1.85 -12.56
CA ASN A 80 18.78 -1.18 -12.71
C ASN A 80 19.10 -0.25 -11.53
N VAL A 81 18.10 0.49 -11.05
CA VAL A 81 18.25 1.40 -9.91
C VAL A 81 18.56 0.60 -8.65
N THR A 82 17.81 -0.47 -8.41
CA THR A 82 18.02 -1.32 -7.24
C THR A 82 19.36 -2.05 -7.28
N GLU A 83 19.78 -2.55 -8.44
CA GLU A 83 21.07 -3.21 -8.63
C GLU A 83 22.23 -2.24 -8.38
N ALA A 84 22.14 -1.02 -8.90
CA ALA A 84 23.13 0.02 -8.65
C ALA A 84 23.22 0.40 -7.15
N ILE A 85 22.08 0.49 -6.45
CA ILE A 85 22.04 0.74 -5.00
C ILE A 85 22.70 -0.41 -4.22
N LEU A 86 22.37 -1.67 -4.55
CA LEU A 86 22.95 -2.85 -3.90
C LEU A 86 24.47 -2.93 -4.10
N ASN A 87 24.94 -2.55 -5.28
CA ASN A 87 26.37 -2.47 -5.60
C ASN A 87 27.05 -1.18 -5.09
N LYS A 88 26.36 -0.35 -4.31
CA LYS A 88 26.85 0.94 -3.77
C LYS A 88 27.30 1.94 -4.85
N GLN A 89 26.78 1.80 -6.07
CA GLN A 89 27.05 2.68 -7.21
C GLN A 89 26.05 3.84 -7.24
N TYR A 90 26.09 4.72 -6.24
CA TYR A 90 25.05 5.75 -6.03
C TYR A 90 24.93 6.76 -7.18
N SER A 91 26.04 7.11 -7.83
CA SER A 91 26.02 7.99 -9.02
C SER A 91 25.26 7.33 -10.18
N ARG A 92 25.50 6.04 -10.43
CA ARG A 92 24.78 5.27 -11.45
C ARG A 92 23.30 5.15 -11.09
N ALA A 93 22.96 4.84 -9.84
CA ALA A 93 21.58 4.76 -9.40
C ALA A 93 20.82 6.07 -9.64
N THR A 94 21.48 7.21 -9.43
CA THR A 94 20.88 8.53 -9.70
C THR A 94 20.63 8.74 -11.18
N SER A 95 21.58 8.39 -12.05
CA SER A 95 21.41 8.50 -13.50
C SER A 95 20.30 7.59 -14.03
N GLU A 96 20.25 6.33 -13.60
CA GLU A 96 19.20 5.37 -13.99
C GLU A 96 17.81 5.84 -13.52
N LYS A 97 17.71 6.38 -12.29
CA LYS A 97 16.48 6.97 -11.76
C LYS A 97 16.02 8.16 -12.60
N GLN A 98 16.94 9.07 -12.95
CA GLN A 98 16.63 10.25 -13.76
C GLN A 98 16.13 9.86 -15.15
N GLU A 99 16.81 8.91 -15.81
CA GLU A 99 16.40 8.44 -17.14
C GLU A 99 14.99 7.82 -17.10
N LEU A 100 14.71 7.00 -16.09
CA LEU A 100 13.43 6.35 -15.89
C LEU A 100 12.30 7.36 -15.61
N GLU A 101 12.54 8.35 -14.75
CA GLU A 101 11.57 9.42 -14.45
C GLU A 101 11.31 10.32 -15.66
N GLU A 102 12.34 10.64 -16.46
CA GLU A 102 12.20 11.44 -17.67
C GLU A 102 11.39 10.68 -18.74
N ARG A 103 11.64 9.37 -18.90
CA ARG A 103 10.84 8.51 -19.79
C ARG A 103 9.37 8.51 -19.39
N GLN A 104 9.06 8.46 -18.09
CA GLN A 104 7.68 8.56 -17.60
C GLN A 104 7.08 9.95 -17.85
N ARG A 105 7.87 11.03 -17.69
CA ARG A 105 7.43 12.39 -17.99
C ARG A 105 7.09 12.57 -19.46
N GLN A 106 7.90 12.02 -20.37
CA GLN A 106 7.63 12.05 -21.81
C GLN A 106 6.35 11.27 -22.14
N LYS A 107 6.17 10.05 -21.59
CA LYS A 107 4.94 9.27 -21.79
C LYS A 107 3.69 10.05 -21.33
N ALA A 108 3.78 10.76 -20.21
CA ALA A 108 2.68 11.59 -19.71
C ALA A 108 2.41 12.80 -20.62
N ALA A 109 3.46 13.45 -21.14
CA ALA A 109 3.34 14.55 -22.08
C ALA A 109 2.70 14.11 -23.41
N ASP A 110 3.13 12.98 -23.96
CA ASP A 110 2.56 12.38 -25.18
C ASP A 110 1.10 11.99 -25.00
N ARG A 111 0.74 11.50 -23.81
CA ARG A 111 -0.65 11.19 -23.48
C ARG A 111 -1.51 12.45 -23.44
N LYS A 112 -1.02 13.51 -22.79
CA LYS A 112 -1.68 14.82 -22.75
C LYS A 112 -1.84 15.42 -24.14
N ALA A 113 -0.82 15.31 -24.99
CA ALA A 113 -0.87 15.77 -26.39
C ALA A 113 -1.92 15.02 -27.22
N ARG A 114 -2.13 13.72 -26.95
CA ARG A 114 -3.18 12.92 -27.58
C ARG A 114 -4.57 13.07 -26.94
N ASN A 115 -4.70 13.92 -25.92
CA ASN A 115 -5.93 14.14 -25.16
C ASN A 115 -6.53 12.84 -24.57
N VAL A 116 -5.64 11.90 -24.20
CA VAL A 116 -6.02 10.64 -23.57
C VAL A 116 -5.92 10.81 -22.05
N GLU A 117 -6.96 10.47 -21.31
CA GLU A 117 -6.92 10.48 -19.85
C GLU A 117 -6.21 9.21 -19.34
N TRP A 118 -5.44 9.34 -18.25
CA TRP A 118 -4.84 8.16 -17.62
C TRP A 118 -5.86 7.52 -16.67
N SER A 119 -6.06 6.21 -16.82
CA SER A 119 -6.87 5.40 -15.92
C SER A 119 -6.05 4.23 -15.35
N PRO A 120 -6.32 3.81 -14.10
CA PRO A 120 -5.72 2.60 -13.55
C PRO A 120 -6.17 1.35 -14.32
N ARG A 121 -5.26 0.40 -14.55
CA ARG A 121 -5.55 -0.86 -15.27
C ARG A 121 -6.45 -1.81 -14.47
N PHE A 122 -6.12 -2.00 -13.19
CA PHE A 122 -6.77 -3.03 -12.35
C PHE A 122 -7.86 -2.48 -11.43
N PHE A 123 -8.05 -1.15 -11.37
CA PHE A 123 -9.02 -0.48 -10.50
C PHE A 123 -9.97 0.37 -11.33
N THR A 124 -11.23 0.48 -10.91
CA THR A 124 -12.27 1.24 -11.64
C THR A 124 -12.07 2.76 -11.57
N GLY A 125 -11.26 3.24 -10.61
CA GLY A 125 -10.94 4.66 -10.46
C GLY A 125 -9.73 4.88 -9.56
N ALA A 126 -9.19 6.10 -9.59
CA ALA A 126 -8.08 6.50 -8.71
C ALA A 126 -8.53 6.69 -7.25
N THR A 127 -9.77 7.14 -7.05
CA THR A 127 -10.42 7.27 -5.74
C THR A 127 -11.86 6.76 -5.84
N THR A 128 -12.24 5.88 -4.92
CA THR A 128 -13.61 5.36 -4.80
C THR A 128 -14.32 6.10 -3.66
N PRO A 129 -15.57 6.58 -3.82
CA PRO A 129 -16.28 7.37 -2.80
C PRO A 129 -16.39 6.70 -1.43
N ALA A 130 -16.45 5.36 -1.39
CA ALA A 130 -16.60 4.59 -0.16
C ALA A 130 -15.26 4.26 0.55
N GLY A 131 -14.11 4.66 -0.01
CA GLY A 131 -12.80 4.21 0.47
C GLY A 131 -12.53 2.71 0.29
N ILE A 132 -13.43 2.02 -0.42
CA ILE A 132 -13.33 0.59 -0.75
C ILE A 132 -12.86 0.50 -2.21
N PRO A 133 -11.66 -0.05 -2.48
CA PRO A 133 -11.17 -0.15 -3.84
C PRO A 133 -12.06 -1.11 -4.65
N GLU A 134 -12.44 -0.67 -5.84
CA GLU A 134 -13.21 -1.47 -6.80
C GLU A 134 -12.28 -1.93 -7.92
N LEU A 135 -12.29 -3.23 -8.20
CA LEU A 135 -11.45 -3.85 -9.22
C LEU A 135 -12.16 -3.91 -10.57
N THR A 136 -11.40 -3.71 -11.65
CA THR A 136 -11.85 -4.05 -13.00
C THR A 136 -11.99 -5.57 -13.14
N GLU A 137 -12.71 -6.04 -14.17
CA GLU A 137 -12.79 -7.47 -14.48
C GLU A 137 -11.41 -8.10 -14.72
N GLU A 138 -10.49 -7.32 -15.30
CA GLU A 138 -9.09 -7.71 -15.43
C GLU A 138 -8.41 -7.82 -14.05
N GLY A 139 -8.56 -6.82 -13.18
CA GLY A 139 -7.98 -6.84 -11.84
C GLY A 139 -8.44 -8.03 -10.99
N LYS A 140 -9.71 -8.42 -11.10
CA LYS A 140 -10.25 -9.63 -10.45
C LYS A 140 -9.59 -10.91 -10.96
N LYS A 141 -9.43 -11.05 -12.29
CA LYS A 141 -8.77 -12.21 -12.89
C LYS A 141 -7.31 -12.33 -12.48
N VAL A 142 -6.56 -11.22 -12.48
CA VAL A 142 -5.16 -11.19 -12.04
C VAL A 142 -5.05 -11.63 -10.57
N LEU A 143 -5.93 -11.11 -9.70
CA LEU A 143 -5.92 -11.50 -8.29
C LEU A 143 -6.21 -13.00 -8.09
N GLN A 144 -7.13 -13.56 -8.87
CA GLN A 144 -7.43 -14.99 -8.85
C GLN A 144 -6.27 -15.84 -9.39
N GLY A 145 -5.60 -15.40 -10.46
CA GLY A 145 -4.40 -16.03 -11.00
C GLY A 145 -3.28 -16.08 -9.96
N LEU A 146 -3.00 -14.95 -9.29
CA LEU A 146 -2.00 -14.85 -8.22
C LEU A 146 -2.25 -15.85 -7.08
N GLN A 147 -3.51 -16.07 -6.70
CA GLN A 147 -3.88 -17.04 -5.66
C GLN A 147 -3.64 -18.49 -6.10
N ASN A 148 -3.77 -18.77 -7.39
CA ASN A 148 -3.57 -20.10 -7.98
C ASN A 148 -2.13 -20.35 -8.47
N GLY A 149 -1.24 -19.37 -8.34
CA GLY A 149 0.15 -19.44 -8.85
C GLY A 149 0.27 -19.24 -10.36
N ASP A 150 -0.78 -18.74 -11.02
CA ASP A 150 -0.74 -18.31 -12.41
C ASP A 150 -0.36 -16.83 -12.48
N TYR A 151 0.86 -16.57 -12.96
CA TYR A 151 1.44 -15.24 -13.03
C TYR A 151 1.39 -14.64 -14.44
N HIS A 152 0.77 -15.32 -15.40
CA HIS A 152 0.73 -14.82 -16.76
C HIS A 152 -0.09 -13.53 -16.85
N LEU A 153 0.51 -12.48 -17.42
CA LEU A 153 -0.13 -11.19 -17.63
C LEU A 153 0.23 -10.64 -19.00
N GLU A 154 -0.79 -10.34 -19.81
CA GLU A 154 -0.58 -9.72 -21.12
C GLU A 154 -0.12 -8.27 -20.97
N GLU A 155 0.70 -7.79 -21.91
CA GLU A 155 1.10 -6.39 -21.91
C GLU A 155 -0.10 -5.49 -22.22
N SER A 156 -0.22 -4.37 -21.50
CA SER A 156 -1.32 -3.43 -21.69
C SER A 156 -1.23 -2.78 -23.08
N LYS A 157 -2.32 -2.83 -23.84
CA LYS A 157 -2.41 -2.17 -25.16
C LYS A 157 -2.31 -0.66 -25.07
N GLU A 158 -2.77 -0.10 -23.94
CA GLU A 158 -2.63 1.31 -23.62
C GLU A 158 -1.44 1.46 -22.68
N THR A 159 -0.49 2.33 -23.04
CA THR A 159 0.72 2.62 -22.25
C THR A 159 0.34 3.41 -20.99
N GLY A 160 -0.31 2.74 -20.04
CA GLY A 160 -0.51 3.17 -18.68
C GLY A 160 0.75 2.90 -17.87
N ALA A 161 1.75 3.79 -18.04
CA ALA A 161 3.13 3.74 -17.56
C ALA A 161 4.12 2.92 -18.41
#